data_AF-A0A6H9GY62-F1
#
_entry.id   AF-A0A6H9GY62-F1
#
_cell.length_a   1.000
_cell.length_b   1.000
_cell.length_c   1.000
_cell.angle_alpha   90.00
_cell.angle_beta   90.00
_cell.angle_gamma   90.00
#
_symmetry.space_group_name_H-M   'P 1'
#
loop_
_entity.id
_entity.type
_entity.pdbx_description
1 polymer ?
#
loop_
_entity_poly.entity_id
_entity_poly.type
_entity_poly.pdbx_seq_one_letter_code
_entity_poly.pdbx_strand_id
1 'polypeptide(L)' 'MASPGKKAFALRLDPALHEALERCAAADFRSVNAQVEVLLREALARRGLKVDVSAPARRGRPPAAPDAEEG' A
#
# COMPACT_ATOMS: atom_id res chain seq x y z
N MET A 1 4.12 11.77 -1.60
CA MET A 1 5.01 10.94 -2.44
C MET A 1 4.57 9.49 -2.34
N ALA A 2 4.27 8.84 -3.47
CA ALA A 2 3.97 7.40 -3.47
C ALA A 2 5.23 6.63 -3.03
N SER A 3 5.08 5.62 -2.16
CA SER A 3 6.20 4.76 -1.78
C SER A 3 6.70 4.02 -3.02
N PRO A 4 7.99 4.12 -3.38
CA PRO A 4 8.53 3.42 -4.55
C PRO A 4 8.28 1.91 -4.41
N GLY A 5 7.80 1.29 -5.49
CA GLY A 5 7.44 -0.13 -5.52
C GLY A 5 6.03 -0.49 -5.03
N LYS A 6 5.24 0.48 -4.53
CA LYS A 6 3.82 0.25 -4.19
C LYS A 6 2.90 0.72 -5.32
N LYS A 7 1.97 -0.14 -5.74
CA LYS A 7 0.94 0.22 -6.72
C LYS A 7 -0.15 1.04 -6.04
N ALA A 8 -0.36 2.27 -6.51
CA ALA A 8 -1.53 3.05 -6.12
C ALA A 8 -2.79 2.47 -6.79
N PHE A 9 -3.85 2.31 -6.02
CA PHE A 9 -5.13 1.78 -6.50
C PHE A 9 -6.28 2.62 -5.92
N ALA A 10 -7.17 3.10 -6.78
CA ALA A 10 -8.37 3.79 -6.35
C ALA A 10 -9.40 2.77 -5.86
N LEU A 11 -9.56 2.67 -4.54
CA LEU A 11 -10.48 1.75 -3.90
C LEU A 11 -11.77 2.48 -3.51
N ARG A 12 -12.92 1.98 -3.98
CA ARG A 12 -14.23 2.45 -3.50
C ARG A 12 -14.58 1.67 -2.24
N LEU A 13 -14.78 2.37 -1.13
CA LEU A 13 -15.15 1.79 0.15
C LEU A 13 -16.45 2.40 0.64
N ASP A 14 -17.22 1.60 1.37
CA ASP A 14 -18.30 2.12 2.19
C ASP A 14 -17.72 3.05 3.28
N PRO A 15 -18.33 4.22 3.56
CA PRO A 15 -17.81 5.16 4.54
C PRO A 15 -17.68 4.57 5.96
N ALA A 16 -18.64 3.75 6.40
CA ALA A 16 -18.60 3.16 7.74
C ALA A 16 -17.48 2.09 7.83
N LEU A 17 -17.22 1.37 6.74
CA LEU A 17 -16.07 0.48 6.66
C LEU A 17 -14.75 1.26 6.72
N HIS A 18 -14.66 2.40 6.04
CA HIS A 18 -13.46 3.24 6.09
C HIS A 18 -13.19 3.74 7.52
N GLU A 19 -14.22 4.19 8.23
CA GLU A 19 -14.09 4.64 9.63
C GLU A 19 -13.64 3.51 10.56
N ALA A 20 -14.13 2.28 10.35
CA ALA A 20 -13.67 1.11 11.10
C ALA A 20 -12.19 0.80 10.83
N LEU A 21 -11.74 0.93 9.58
CA LEU A 21 -10.33 0.77 9.22
C LEU A 21 -9.45 1.85 9.85
N GLU A 22 -9.91 3.10 9.91
CA GLU A 22 -9.21 4.20 10.57
C GLU A 22 -9.01 3.94 12.07
N ARG A 23 -10.06 3.55 12.79
CA ARG A 23 -9.97 3.21 14.21
C ARG A 23 -9.04 2.03 14.46
N CYS A 24 -9.11 0.99 13.63
CA CYS A 24 -8.24 -0.17 13.72
C CYS A 24 -6.77 0.19 13.46
N ALA A 25 -6.49 1.01 12.43
CA ALA A 25 -5.15 1.48 12.12
C ALA A 25 -4.57 2.35 13.25
N ALA A 26 -5.40 3.21 13.87
CA ALA A 26 -5.00 4.03 15.00
C ALA A 26 -4.60 3.20 16.22
N ALA A 27 -5.37 2.15 16.54
CA ALA A 27 -5.06 1.23 17.64
C ALA A 27 -3.71 0.48 17.43
N ASP A 28 -3.38 0.20 16.17
CA ASP A 28 -2.15 -0.51 15.80
C ASP A 28 -0.95 0.43 15.51
N PHE A 29 -1.12 1.75 15.69
CA PHE A 29 -0.12 2.77 15.34
C PHE A 29 0.36 2.69 13.88
N ARG A 30 -0.56 2.39 12.96
CA ARG A 30 -0.31 2.30 11.51
C ARG A 30 -1.08 3.36 10.74
N SER A 31 -0.63 3.62 9.51
CA SER A 31 -1.47 4.33 8.54
C SER A 31 -2.59 3.42 8.04
N VAL A 32 -3.70 4.00 7.61
CA VAL A 32 -4.84 3.26 7.03
C VAL A 32 -4.39 2.35 5.89
N ASN A 33 -3.53 2.85 4.98
CA ASN A 33 -3.00 2.04 3.88
C ASN A 33 -2.17 0.85 4.35
N ALA A 34 -1.37 1.02 5.40
CA ALA A 34 -0.61 -0.10 5.97
C ALA A 34 -1.54 -1.12 6.64
N GLN A 35 -2.60 -0.67 7.32
CA GLN A 35 -3.59 -1.57 7.91
C GLN A 35 -4.36 -2.35 6.86
N VAL A 36 -4.78 -1.71 5.76
CA VAL A 36 -5.42 -2.39 4.62
C VAL A 36 -4.50 -3.47 4.05
N GLU A 37 -3.20 -3.20 3.89
CA GLU A 37 -2.24 -4.19 3.41
C GLU A 37 -2.15 -5.42 4.34
N VAL A 38 -2.11 -5.21 5.66
CA VAL A 38 -2.10 -6.31 6.66
C VAL A 38 -3.36 -7.16 6.53
N LEU A 39 -4.54 -6.53 6.57
CA LEU A 39 -5.81 -7.23 6.50
C LEU A 39 -5.97 -8.03 5.19
N LEU A 40 -5.51 -7.49 4.06
CA LEU A 40 -5.52 -8.20 2.79
C LEU A 40 -4.60 -9.43 2.80
N ARG A 41 -3.39 -9.31 3.36
CA ARG A 41 -2.46 -10.45 3.50
C ARG A 41 -3.04 -11.53 4.41
N GLU A 42 -3.65 -11.15 5.53
CA GLU A 42 -4.33 -12.09 6.43
C GLU A 42 -5.50 -12.80 5.74
N ALA A 43 -6.34 -12.06 5.01
CA ALA A 43 -7.47 -12.63 4.29
C ALA A 43 -7.03 -13.62 3.20
N LEU A 44 -5.94 -13.33 2.49
CA LEU A 44 -5.34 -14.24 1.50
C LEU A 44 -4.73 -15.48 2.17
N ALA A 45 -4.00 -15.31 3.27
CA ALA A 45 -3.43 -16.42 4.03
C ALA A 45 -4.51 -17.37 4.56
N ARG A 46 -5.64 -16.84 5.08
CA ARG A 46 -6.80 -17.64 5.51
C ARG A 46 -7.43 -18.46 4.37
N ARG A 47 -7.23 -18.04 3.12
CA ARG A 47 -7.66 -18.77 1.90
C ARG A 47 -6.58 -19.72 1.38
N GLY A 48 -5.45 -19.87 2.09
CA GLY A 48 -4.33 -20.71 1.67
C GLY A 48 -3.43 -20.07 0.60
N LEU A 49 -3.61 -18.78 0.30
CA LEU A 49 -2.80 -18.05 -0.68
C LEU A 49 -1.61 -17.41 0.02
N LYS A 50 -0.39 -17.89 -0.28
CA LYS A 50 0.85 -17.28 0.20
C LYS A 50 1.18 -16.05 -0.64
N VAL A 51 1.44 -14.92 0.02
CA VAL A 51 1.87 -13.67 -0.62
C VAL A 51 3.33 -13.42 -0.25
N ASP A 52 4.22 -13.49 -1.24
CA ASP A 52 5.64 -13.23 -1.04
C ASP A 52 5.90 -11.76 -0.66
N VAL A 53 7.04 -11.53 -0.01
CA VAL A 53 7.52 -10.18 0.31
C VAL A 53 8.30 -9.67 -0.90
N SER A 54 7.82 -8.60 -1.53
CA SER A 54 8.56 -7.94 -2.60
C SER A 54 9.88 -7.36 -2.08
N ALA A 55 10.93 -7.42 -2.89
CA ALA A 55 12.21 -6.84 -2.54
C ALA A 55 12.04 -5.34 -2.16
N PRO A 56 12.68 -4.88 -1.08
CA PRO A 56 12.57 -3.48 -0.68
C PRO A 56 13.09 -2.57 -1.80
N ALA A 57 12.43 -1.42 -2.00
CA ALA A 57 12.91 -0.43 -2.94
C ALA A 57 14.37 -0.06 -2.60
N ARG A 58 15.26 -0.15 -3.60
CA ARG A 58 16.67 0.21 -3.43
C ARG A 58 16.76 1.63 -2.87
N ARG A 59 17.43 1.79 -1.73
CA ARG A 59 17.68 3.10 -1.11
C ARG A 59 18.58 3.92 -2.04
N GLY A 60 18.09 5.05 -2.52
CA GLY A 60 18.83 5.95 -3.41
C GLY A 60 17.93 7.01 -4.03
N ARG A 61 18.53 8.15 -4.43
CA ARG A 61 17.87 9.20 -5.22
C ARG A 61 17.23 8.54 -6.45
N PRO A 62 15.96 8.81 -6.78
CA PRO A 62 15.39 8.35 -8.04
C PRO A 62 16.29 8.82 -9.19
N PRO A 63 16.62 7.98 -10.18
CA PRO A 63 17.36 8.44 -11.35
C PRO A 63 16.61 9.63 -11.94
N ALA A 64 17.33 10.70 -12.28
CA ALA A 64 16.73 11.83 -12.99
C ALA A 64 16.00 11.26 -14.20
N ALA A 65 14.72 11.58 -14.35
CA ALA A 65 14.00 11.26 -15.57
C ALA A 65 14.79 11.91 -16.72
N PRO A 66 15.08 11.20 -17.83
CA PRO A 66 15.57 11.88 -19.01
C PRO A 66 14.48 12.89 -19.41
N ASP A 67 14.88 14.15 -19.53
CA ASP A 67 14.05 15.23 -20.03
C ASP A 67 13.40 14.73 -21.34
N ALA A 68 12.09 14.57 -21.32
CA ALA A 68 11.33 14.36 -22.54
C ALA A 68 11.25 15.73 -23.22
N GLU A 69 12.32 16.03 -23.96
CA GLU A 69 12.28 16.91 -25.12
C GLU A 69 11.10 16.54 -26.04
N GLU A 70 10.54 17.59 -26.62
CA GLU A 70 9.64 17.67 -27.78
C GLU A 70 8.12 17.72 -27.58
N GLY A 71 7.60 18.91 -27.91
CA GLY A 71 6.20 19.28 -28.10
C GLY A 71 6.00 20.79 -28.00
#